data_AF-A0A7Y9U516-F1
#
_entry.id   AF-A0A7Y9U516-F1
#
_cell.length_a   1.000
_cell.length_b   1.000
_cell.length_c   1.000
_cell.angle_alpha   90.00
_cell.angle_beta   90.00
_cell.angle_gamma   90.00
#
_symmetry.space_group_name_H-M   'P 1'
#
loop_
_entity.id
_entity.type
_entity.pdbx_description
1 polymer ?
#
loop_
_entity_poly.entity_id
_entity_poly.type
_entity_poly.pdbx_seq_one_letter_code
_entity_poly.pdbx_strand_id
1 'polypeptide(L)'
;MSAPSARTVQACTACGMIDGISATRTPMTVAVRLTSLHRRRLREVWRSAGWPAQDIVEAELLAMGLLERQHDAAGRCTLRVTDAGIQTLAESAALNRAARSDHETLVEQVAQAMVREGRIAWRGLSLRARVVTGEVEGWQMAMPDVFSVRHTSVAAYLQPVVHEIKVRRADLLADLRRPAKRAAYLDMAGAVVYVLAEGIGRADEVPPECGVMEMRAGVLETLRPAPVRALPHEAGLPFAVWMALARATPVPMPESEQRRLGEDLSTLPDDLPDQA
;
A
#
# COMPACT_ATOMS: atom_id res chain seq x y z
N MET A 1 -9.85 17.16 81.11
CA MET A 1 -9.70 15.76 80.66
C MET A 1 -8.44 15.70 79.83
N SER A 2 -7.28 15.72 80.49
CA SER A 2 -6.45 14.53 80.79
C SER A 2 -5.86 13.88 79.54
N ALA A 3 -4.64 14.29 79.18
CA ALA A 3 -3.63 13.35 78.69
C ALA A 3 -3.30 12.37 79.84
N PRO A 4 -2.92 11.10 79.56
CA PRO A 4 -1.48 10.83 79.43
C PRO A 4 -1.07 9.58 78.62
N SER A 5 0.26 9.50 78.47
CA SER A 5 1.14 8.31 78.60
C SER A 5 1.43 7.41 77.41
N ALA A 6 2.69 7.52 77.00
CA ALA A 6 3.47 6.54 76.27
C ALA A 6 3.47 5.15 76.93
N ARG A 7 3.56 4.11 76.08
CA ARG A 7 4.16 2.83 76.43
C ARG A 7 5.16 2.41 75.34
N THR A 8 6.39 2.35 75.78
CA THR A 8 7.57 1.71 75.21
C THR A 8 7.25 0.28 74.74
N VAL A 9 7.62 -0.06 73.50
CA VAL A 9 7.74 -1.45 73.08
C VAL A 9 9.21 -1.74 72.79
N GLN A 10 9.64 -2.75 73.51
CA GLN A 10 10.96 -3.31 73.74
C GLN A 10 11.59 -3.89 72.47
N ALA A 11 12.89 -3.62 72.31
CA ALA A 11 13.74 -4.26 71.32
C ALA A 11 13.87 -5.76 71.61
N CYS A 12 13.55 -6.59 70.62
CA CYS A 12 13.94 -7.99 70.57
C CYS A 12 14.98 -8.14 69.46
N THR A 13 16.24 -8.19 69.86
CA THR A 13 17.39 -8.49 69.01
C THR A 13 17.39 -9.99 68.72
N ALA A 14 16.93 -10.40 67.54
CA ALA A 14 17.15 -11.74 67.03
C ALA A 14 18.08 -11.64 65.82
N CYS A 15 19.35 -11.94 66.09
CA CYS A 15 20.40 -12.17 65.11
C CYS A 15 20.00 -13.37 64.24
N GLY A 16 19.74 -13.12 62.96
CA GLY A 16 19.55 -14.13 61.93
C GLY A 16 20.36 -13.72 60.71
N MET A 17 21.61 -14.19 60.65
CA MET A 17 22.40 -14.20 59.42
C MET A 17 21.64 -15.02 58.38
N ILE A 18 21.08 -14.33 57.38
CA ILE A 18 20.73 -14.93 56.10
C ILE A 18 21.74 -14.38 55.11
N ASP A 19 22.69 -15.26 54.77
CA ASP A 19 23.69 -15.04 53.75
C ASP A 19 23.05 -14.52 52.47
N GLY A 20 23.63 -13.44 51.96
CA GLY A 20 23.22 -12.81 50.71
C GLY A 20 23.40 -13.77 49.53
N ILE A 21 22.30 -14.32 49.05
CA ILE A 21 22.22 -14.85 47.69
C ILE A 21 22.17 -13.64 46.76
N SER A 22 23.33 -13.11 46.41
CA SER A 22 23.47 -12.23 45.25
C SER A 22 23.32 -13.09 44.00
N ALA A 23 22.07 -13.37 43.62
CA ALA A 23 21.77 -13.97 42.34
C ALA A 23 22.01 -12.90 41.27
N THR A 24 23.21 -12.90 40.68
CA THR A 24 23.47 -12.27 39.38
C THR A 24 22.60 -12.96 38.35
N ARG A 25 21.36 -12.48 38.23
CA ARG A 25 20.39 -12.98 37.26
C ARG A 25 20.85 -12.48 35.90
N THR A 26 21.64 -13.29 35.20
CA THR A 26 21.96 -13.06 33.78
C THR A 26 20.63 -12.84 33.05
N PRO A 27 20.40 -11.68 32.42
CA PRO A 27 19.15 -11.46 31.73
C PRO A 27 19.06 -12.47 30.59
N MET A 28 18.06 -13.37 30.67
CA MET A 28 17.71 -14.22 29.55
C MET A 28 17.18 -13.33 28.43
N THR A 29 18.01 -13.03 27.45
CA THR A 29 17.61 -12.30 26.24
C THR A 29 16.73 -13.23 25.41
N VAL A 30 15.41 -13.09 25.53
CA VAL A 30 14.49 -13.74 24.59
C VAL A 30 14.68 -13.04 23.25
N ALA A 31 15.11 -13.80 22.24
CA ALA A 31 15.29 -13.28 20.89
C ALA A 31 13.91 -12.95 20.27
N VAL A 32 13.53 -11.68 20.33
CA VAL A 32 12.32 -11.18 19.68
C VAL A 32 12.53 -11.20 18.16
N ARG A 33 11.60 -11.83 17.42
CA ARG A 33 11.66 -11.85 15.95
C ARG A 33 10.90 -10.67 15.36
N LEU A 34 11.45 -10.11 14.29
CA LEU A 34 10.83 -8.99 13.57
C LEU A 34 9.55 -9.43 12.83
N THR A 35 8.41 -8.84 13.18
CA THR A 35 7.09 -9.18 12.63
C THR A 35 6.61 -8.11 11.62
N SER A 36 5.44 -8.30 11.02
CA SER A 36 4.82 -7.27 10.17
C SER A 36 4.45 -6.01 10.96
N LEU A 37 4.03 -6.18 12.23
CA LEU A 37 3.71 -5.08 13.14
C LEU A 37 4.95 -4.24 13.46
N HIS A 38 6.07 -4.89 13.76
CA HIS A 38 7.37 -4.21 13.95
C HIS A 38 7.74 -3.35 12.73
N ARG A 39 7.67 -3.92 11.52
CA ARG A 39 7.97 -3.19 10.28
C ARG A 39 7.01 -2.04 10.02
N ARG A 40 5.74 -2.17 10.38
CA ARG A 40 4.76 -1.10 10.27
C ARG A 40 5.11 0.06 11.22
N ARG A 41 5.34 -0.21 12.50
CA ARG A 41 5.70 0.81 13.48
C ARG A 41 7.00 1.52 13.10
N LEU A 42 8.01 0.77 12.65
CA LEU A 42 9.27 1.33 12.18
C LEU A 42 9.08 2.33 11.01
N ARG A 43 8.18 2.03 10.06
CA ARG A 43 7.81 2.96 8.97
C ARG A 43 7.06 4.19 9.45
N GLU A 44 6.18 4.04 10.44
CA GLU A 44 5.44 5.17 11.03
C GLU A 44 6.41 6.15 11.71
N VAL A 45 7.38 5.64 12.47
CA VAL A 45 8.44 6.47 13.07
C VAL A 45 9.30 7.14 11.99
N TRP A 46 9.72 6.41 10.95
CA TRP A 46 10.50 6.98 9.83
C TRP A 46 9.81 8.14 9.11
N ARG A 47 8.48 8.06 8.95
CA ARG A 47 7.67 9.07 8.23
C ARG A 47 7.24 10.24 9.10
N SER A 48 7.49 10.19 10.40
CA SER A 48 7.00 11.18 11.36
C SER A 48 8.15 11.80 12.15
N ALA A 49 7.83 12.75 13.03
CA ALA A 49 8.80 13.37 13.94
C ALA A 49 9.22 12.45 15.12
N GLY A 50 8.82 11.17 15.11
CA GLY A 50 9.29 10.20 16.10
C GLY A 50 8.64 10.28 17.48
N TRP A 51 7.36 10.65 17.58
CA TRP A 51 6.68 10.70 18.88
C TRP A 51 6.50 9.29 19.48
N PRO A 52 6.99 9.03 20.71
CA PRO A 52 6.88 7.70 21.34
C PRO A 52 5.44 7.35 21.68
N ALA A 53 5.00 6.15 21.33
CA ALA A 53 3.74 5.55 21.80
C ALA A 53 3.90 4.84 23.16
N GLN A 54 5.13 4.48 23.53
CA GLN A 54 5.49 3.74 24.74
C GLN A 54 4.77 2.39 24.86
N ASP A 55 4.55 1.72 23.72
CA ASP A 55 3.97 0.37 23.68
C ASP A 55 5.05 -0.73 23.65
N ILE A 56 4.62 -1.98 23.71
CA ILE A 56 5.52 -3.13 23.70
C ILE A 56 6.27 -3.28 22.36
N VAL A 57 5.66 -2.87 21.24
CA VAL A 57 6.26 -2.97 19.90
C VAL A 57 7.46 -2.02 19.80
N GLU A 58 7.34 -0.80 20.35
CA GLU A 58 8.46 0.13 20.46
C GLU A 58 9.55 -0.36 21.40
N ALA A 59 9.19 -0.94 22.55
CA ALA A 59 10.16 -1.51 23.47
C ALA A 59 10.97 -2.63 22.80
N GLU A 60 10.31 -3.48 22.01
CA GLU A 60 10.96 -4.54 21.23
C GLU A 60 11.84 -3.96 20.11
N LEU A 61 11.39 -2.94 19.39
CA LEU A 61 12.20 -2.25 18.36
C LEU A 61 13.44 -1.53 18.94
N LEU A 62 13.31 -0.95 20.14
CA LEU A 62 14.42 -0.37 20.90
C LEU A 62 15.39 -1.47 21.36
N ALA A 63 14.88 -2.59 21.87
CA ALA A 63 15.70 -3.72 22.30
C ALA A 63 16.44 -4.39 21.13
N MET A 64 15.83 -4.40 19.94
CA MET A 64 16.48 -4.83 18.68
C MET A 64 17.46 -3.80 18.11
N GLY A 65 17.55 -2.60 18.67
CA GLY A 65 18.43 -1.54 18.17
C GLY A 65 17.99 -0.94 16.84
N LEU A 66 16.72 -1.13 16.43
CA LEU A 66 16.15 -0.56 15.20
C LEU A 66 15.61 0.86 15.41
N LEU A 67 15.34 1.20 16.66
CA LEU A 67 15.02 2.56 17.11
C LEU A 67 16.02 2.97 18.19
N GLU A 68 16.20 4.28 18.34
CA GLU A 68 16.91 4.89 19.46
C GLU A 68 16.09 6.05 20.05
N ARG A 69 16.30 6.33 21.34
CA ARG A 69 15.72 7.49 22.00
C ARG A 69 16.63 8.69 21.82
N GLN A 70 16.05 9.82 21.42
CA GLN A 70 16.71 11.11 21.44
C GLN A 70 16.01 12.04 22.42
N HIS A 71 16.78 12.85 23.13
CA HIS A 71 16.26 13.87 24.02
C HIS A 71 16.72 15.23 23.53
N ASP A 72 15.79 16.18 23.44
CA ASP A 72 16.16 17.56 23.13
C ASP A 72 16.63 18.30 24.40
N ALA A 73 17.07 19.55 24.22
CA ALA A 73 17.52 20.41 25.32
C ALA A 73 16.44 20.69 26.39
N ALA A 74 15.16 20.47 26.07
CA ALA A 74 14.05 20.59 27.00
C ALA A 74 13.65 19.25 27.65
N GLY A 75 14.42 18.17 27.39
CA GLY A 75 14.21 16.83 27.95
C GLY A 75 13.08 16.03 27.28
N ARG A 76 12.51 16.50 26.16
CA ARG A 76 11.47 15.75 25.45
C ARG A 76 12.10 14.57 24.71
N CYS A 77 11.54 13.38 24.90
CA CYS A 77 11.97 12.17 24.22
C CYS A 77 11.27 12.02 22.86
N THR A 78 12.05 11.81 21.80
CA THR A 78 11.60 11.32 20.50
C THR A 78 12.31 10.01 20.15
N LEU A 79 11.80 9.29 19.17
CA LEU A 79 12.36 8.07 18.61
C LEU A 79 12.93 8.38 17.23
N ARG A 80 14.19 8.02 17.02
CA ARG A 80 14.82 8.03 15.69
C ARG A 80 14.97 6.60 15.21
N VAL A 81 14.77 6.38 13.92
CA VAL A 81 15.17 5.12 13.27
C VAL A 81 16.70 5.08 13.17
N THR A 82 17.32 4.01 13.63
CA THR A 82 18.78 3.82 13.53
C THR A 82 19.17 3.39 12.13
N ASP A 83 20.46 3.38 11.80
CA ASP A 83 20.95 2.87 10.50
C ASP A 83 20.56 1.40 10.28
N ALA A 84 20.59 0.58 11.33
CA ALA A 84 20.09 -0.81 11.27
C ALA A 84 18.58 -0.87 10.99
N GLY A 85 17.82 0.06 11.57
CA GLY A 85 16.40 0.25 11.26
C GLY A 85 16.17 0.66 9.80
N ILE A 86 16.96 1.61 9.29
CA ILE A 86 16.90 2.06 7.89
C ILE A 86 17.23 0.90 6.94
N GLN A 87 18.28 0.14 7.22
CA GLN A 87 18.66 -1.04 6.44
C GLN A 87 17.54 -2.09 6.44
N THR A 88 16.91 -2.34 7.59
CA THR A 88 15.74 -3.23 7.69
C THR A 88 14.56 -2.76 6.82
N LEU A 89 14.33 -1.45 6.77
CA LEU A 89 13.32 -0.85 5.88
C LEU A 89 13.70 -1.02 4.41
N ALA A 90 14.97 -0.79 4.07
CA ALA A 90 15.50 -0.91 2.71
C ALA A 90 15.45 -2.36 2.21
N GLU A 91 15.84 -3.34 3.02
CA GLU A 91 15.74 -4.78 2.73
C GLU A 91 14.30 -5.22 2.57
N SER A 92 13.41 -4.80 3.48
CA SER A 92 11.98 -5.08 3.34
C SER A 92 11.43 -4.49 2.03
N ALA A 93 11.86 -3.29 1.65
CA ALA A 93 11.49 -2.67 0.38
C ALA A 93 12.11 -3.40 -0.82
N ALA A 94 13.36 -3.84 -0.74
CA ALA A 94 14.06 -4.58 -1.79
C ALA A 94 13.47 -5.98 -1.98
N LEU A 95 13.14 -6.71 -0.92
CA LEU A 95 12.44 -7.98 -0.97
C LEU A 95 11.03 -7.81 -1.55
N ASN A 96 10.30 -6.77 -1.16
CA ASN A 96 8.99 -6.48 -1.77
C ASN A 96 9.12 -6.10 -3.24
N ARG A 97 10.17 -5.37 -3.64
CA ARG A 97 10.46 -5.04 -5.05
C ARG A 97 10.87 -6.28 -5.85
N ALA A 98 11.74 -7.12 -5.29
CA ALA A 98 12.24 -8.35 -5.90
C ALA A 98 11.17 -9.45 -5.95
N ALA A 99 10.22 -9.44 -5.01
CA ALA A 99 9.07 -10.33 -4.98
C ALA A 99 7.86 -9.77 -5.74
N ARG A 100 8.00 -8.69 -6.53
CA ARG A 100 6.91 -8.25 -7.42
C ARG A 100 6.65 -9.38 -8.41
N SER A 101 5.49 -10.01 -8.27
CA SER A 101 4.99 -10.93 -9.28
C SER A 101 4.85 -10.19 -10.61
N ASP A 102 4.92 -10.91 -11.73
CA ASP A 102 4.65 -10.34 -13.05
C ASP A 102 3.32 -9.57 -13.06
N HIS A 103 2.34 -10.03 -12.27
CA HIS A 103 1.06 -9.36 -12.04
C HIS A 103 1.25 -7.98 -11.40
N GLU A 104 1.93 -7.89 -10.26
CA GLU A 104 2.15 -6.60 -9.57
C GLU A 104 2.98 -5.61 -10.40
N THR A 105 3.91 -6.11 -11.22
CA THR A 105 4.66 -5.30 -12.17
C THR A 105 3.72 -4.73 -13.24
N LEU A 106 2.88 -5.57 -13.84
CA LEU A 106 1.92 -5.12 -14.86
C LEU A 106 0.87 -4.17 -14.27
N VAL A 107 0.40 -4.41 -13.04
CA VAL A 107 -0.51 -3.51 -12.30
C VAL A 107 0.09 -2.12 -12.14
N GLU A 108 1.38 -2.03 -11.80
CA GLU A 108 2.06 -0.74 -11.73
C GLU A 108 2.18 -0.06 -13.09
N GLN A 109 2.60 -0.78 -14.13
CA GLN A 109 2.77 -0.22 -15.47
C GLN A 109 1.45 0.32 -16.05
N VAL A 110 0.35 -0.43 -15.86
CA VAL A 110 -0.99 0.00 -16.29
C VAL A 110 -1.43 1.24 -15.51
N ALA A 111 -1.26 1.26 -14.19
CA ALA A 111 -1.65 2.43 -13.40
C ALA A 111 -0.83 3.68 -13.79
N GLN A 112 0.47 3.53 -14.07
CA GLN A 112 1.32 4.61 -14.58
C GLN A 112 0.91 5.07 -15.98
N ALA A 113 0.49 4.15 -16.86
CA ALA A 113 -0.05 4.50 -18.18
C ALA A 113 -1.32 5.35 -18.04
N MET A 114 -2.25 4.97 -17.16
CA MET A 114 -3.47 5.74 -16.90
C MET A 114 -3.16 7.15 -16.38
N VAL A 115 -2.17 7.29 -15.50
CA VAL A 115 -1.75 8.61 -15.00
C VAL A 115 -1.10 9.45 -16.10
N ARG A 116 -0.29 8.86 -16.98
CA ARG A 116 0.27 9.54 -18.16
C ARG A 116 -0.80 10.01 -19.14
N GLU A 117 -1.92 9.29 -19.24
CA GLU A 117 -3.11 9.70 -20.00
C GLU A 117 -3.96 10.78 -19.30
N GLY A 118 -3.49 11.32 -18.17
CA GLY A 118 -4.17 12.37 -17.43
C GLY A 118 -5.33 11.88 -16.55
N ARG A 119 -5.36 10.58 -16.23
CA ARG A 119 -6.35 9.99 -15.32
C ARG A 119 -5.80 9.98 -13.89
N ILE A 120 -6.70 9.97 -12.92
CA ILE A 120 -6.34 9.65 -11.53
C ILE A 120 -6.54 8.14 -11.36
N ALA A 121 -5.50 7.43 -10.94
CA ALA A 121 -5.51 5.98 -10.81
C ALA A 121 -5.21 5.53 -9.37
N TRP A 122 -5.80 4.42 -8.95
CA TRP A 122 -5.58 3.75 -7.67
C TRP A 122 -5.33 2.27 -7.89
N ARG A 123 -4.59 1.65 -6.96
CA ARG A 123 -4.31 0.21 -6.92
C ARG A 123 -4.73 -0.35 -5.56
N GLY A 124 -4.99 -1.66 -5.50
CA GLY A 124 -5.23 -2.35 -4.23
C GLY A 124 -6.49 -1.88 -3.48
N LEU A 125 -7.52 -1.44 -4.22
CA LEU A 125 -8.78 -1.04 -3.62
C LEU A 125 -9.60 -2.25 -3.15
N SER A 126 -10.44 -2.03 -2.15
CA SER A 126 -11.46 -2.98 -1.73
C SER A 126 -12.81 -2.26 -1.71
N LEU A 127 -13.65 -2.58 -2.70
CA LEU A 127 -14.87 -1.85 -3.02
C LEU A 127 -16.09 -2.75 -2.81
N ARG A 128 -17.17 -2.18 -2.26
CA ARG A 128 -18.45 -2.88 -2.14
C ARG A 128 -19.26 -2.64 -3.41
N ALA A 129 -19.69 -3.73 -4.04
CA ALA A 129 -20.58 -3.71 -5.20
C ALA A 129 -21.88 -4.44 -4.87
N ARG A 130 -22.99 -3.97 -5.41
CA ARG A 130 -24.25 -4.70 -5.38
C ARG A 130 -24.36 -5.53 -6.65
N VAL A 131 -24.17 -6.84 -6.51
CA VAL A 131 -24.26 -7.77 -7.64
C VAL A 131 -25.67 -8.29 -7.73
N VAL A 132 -26.30 -8.11 -8.88
CA VAL A 132 -27.57 -8.72 -9.23
C VAL A 132 -27.36 -9.48 -10.54
N THR A 133 -27.30 -10.80 -10.42
CA THR A 133 -27.22 -11.74 -11.54
C THR A 133 -28.32 -12.78 -11.35
N GLY A 134 -28.70 -13.51 -12.41
CA GLY A 134 -29.71 -14.57 -12.29
C GLY A 134 -29.38 -15.67 -11.27
N GLU A 135 -28.11 -15.77 -10.85
CA GLU A 135 -27.60 -16.80 -9.91
C GLU A 135 -27.20 -16.22 -8.54
N VAL A 136 -26.85 -14.94 -8.46
CA VAL A 136 -26.33 -14.29 -7.25
C VAL A 136 -26.93 -12.90 -7.11
N GLU A 137 -27.56 -12.66 -5.96
CA GLU A 137 -28.02 -11.35 -5.52
C GLU A 137 -27.39 -11.01 -4.16
N GLY A 138 -26.71 -9.86 -4.07
CA GLY A 138 -26.20 -9.37 -2.80
C GLY A 138 -24.99 -8.47 -2.90
N TRP A 139 -24.55 -7.99 -1.74
CA TRP A 139 -23.33 -7.18 -1.61
C TRP A 139 -22.09 -8.07 -1.65
N GLN A 140 -21.13 -7.71 -2.51
CA GLN A 140 -19.85 -8.40 -2.63
C GLN A 140 -18.69 -7.42 -2.45
N MET A 141 -17.60 -7.90 -1.87
CA MET A 141 -16.32 -7.20 -1.89
C MET A 141 -15.62 -7.50 -3.22
N ALA A 142 -15.28 -6.46 -3.96
CA ALA A 142 -14.55 -6.54 -5.21
C ALA A 142 -13.22 -5.79 -5.06
N MET A 143 -12.17 -6.34 -5.64
CA MET A 143 -10.80 -5.83 -5.52
C MET A 143 -10.24 -5.61 -6.92
N PRO A 144 -10.54 -4.48 -7.59
CA PRO A 144 -10.01 -4.20 -8.91
C PRO A 144 -8.49 -3.99 -8.83
N ASP A 145 -7.76 -4.49 -9.81
CA ASP A 145 -6.31 -4.33 -9.89
C ASP A 145 -5.91 -2.87 -10.04
N VAL A 146 -6.51 -2.18 -11.02
CA VAL A 146 -6.40 -0.72 -11.20
C VAL A 146 -7.78 -0.11 -11.38
N PHE A 147 -8.09 0.90 -10.58
CA PHE A 147 -9.28 1.73 -10.76
C PHE A 147 -8.84 3.12 -11.22
N SER A 148 -9.51 3.72 -12.19
CA SER A 148 -9.17 5.07 -12.64
C SER A 148 -10.40 5.91 -12.95
N VAL A 149 -10.27 7.22 -12.78
CA VAL A 149 -11.25 8.22 -13.21
C VAL A 149 -10.57 9.29 -14.03
N ARG A 150 -11.32 9.95 -14.92
CA ARG A 150 -10.83 11.13 -15.62
C ARG A 150 -10.56 12.25 -14.61
N HIS A 151 -9.47 12.98 -14.77
CA HIS A 151 -9.27 14.22 -14.03
C HIS A 151 -10.16 15.32 -14.64
N THR A 152 -11.26 15.65 -13.96
CA THR A 152 -12.28 16.58 -14.44
C THR A 152 -12.95 17.30 -13.28
N SER A 153 -13.41 18.54 -13.50
CA SER A 153 -14.26 19.29 -12.57
C SER A 153 -15.76 19.04 -12.78
N VAL A 154 -16.14 18.38 -13.88
CA VAL A 154 -17.53 18.07 -14.22
C VAL A 154 -17.83 16.61 -13.88
N ALA A 155 -18.70 16.39 -12.89
CA ALA A 155 -19.05 15.05 -12.40
C ALA A 155 -19.55 14.09 -13.50
N ALA A 156 -20.32 14.60 -14.46
CA ALA A 156 -20.83 13.80 -15.59
C ALA A 156 -19.72 13.23 -16.49
N TYR A 157 -18.50 13.80 -16.45
CA TYR A 157 -17.37 13.37 -17.27
C TYR A 157 -16.37 12.49 -16.51
N LEU A 158 -16.72 12.04 -15.30
CA LEU A 158 -15.82 11.30 -14.41
C LEU A 158 -15.27 10.02 -15.05
N GLN A 159 -16.06 9.35 -15.90
CA GLN A 159 -15.67 8.15 -16.65
C GLN A 159 -14.86 7.13 -15.81
N PRO A 160 -15.44 6.53 -14.76
CA PRO A 160 -14.75 5.54 -13.95
C PRO A 160 -14.52 4.23 -14.73
N VAL A 161 -13.30 3.68 -14.63
CA VAL A 161 -12.87 2.47 -15.35
C VAL A 161 -12.15 1.53 -14.41
N VAL A 162 -12.53 0.24 -14.44
CA VAL A 162 -11.77 -0.86 -13.84
C VAL A 162 -10.88 -1.49 -14.91
N HIS A 163 -9.60 -1.67 -14.59
CA HIS A 163 -8.68 -2.47 -15.38
C HIS A 163 -8.35 -3.73 -14.57
N GLU A 164 -8.76 -4.89 -15.09
CA GLU A 164 -8.51 -6.21 -14.52
C GLU A 164 -7.36 -6.87 -15.26
N ILE A 165 -6.30 -7.25 -14.56
CA ILE A 165 -5.00 -7.58 -15.15
C ILE A 165 -4.79 -9.08 -15.12
N LYS A 166 -4.30 -9.65 -16.23
CA LYS A 166 -4.00 -11.08 -16.33
C LYS A 166 -2.64 -11.31 -16.96
N VAL A 167 -1.77 -12.00 -16.20
CA VAL A 167 -0.41 -12.38 -16.62
C VAL A 167 -0.27 -13.89 -16.89
N ARG A 168 -1.33 -14.68 -16.75
CA ARG A 168 -1.37 -16.08 -17.19
C ARG A 168 -2.67 -16.44 -17.89
N ARG A 169 -2.56 -17.35 -18.87
CA ARG A 169 -3.70 -17.89 -19.65
C ARG A 169 -4.74 -18.58 -18.77
N ALA A 170 -4.29 -19.39 -17.83
CA ALA A 170 -5.18 -20.09 -16.90
C ALA A 170 -5.99 -19.11 -16.04
N ASP A 171 -5.34 -18.04 -15.56
CA ASP A 171 -5.99 -17.00 -14.74
C ASP A 171 -7.03 -16.23 -15.55
N LEU A 172 -6.73 -15.88 -16.81
CA LEU A 172 -7.71 -15.28 -17.73
C LEU A 172 -8.94 -16.19 -17.89
N LEU A 173 -8.74 -17.46 -18.27
CA LEU A 173 -9.85 -18.39 -18.48
C LEU A 173 -10.67 -18.65 -17.21
N ALA A 174 -10.03 -18.71 -16.05
CA ALA A 174 -10.74 -18.85 -14.77
C ALA A 174 -11.61 -17.63 -14.48
N ASP A 175 -11.10 -16.42 -14.74
CA ASP A 175 -11.82 -15.17 -14.51
C ASP A 175 -13.01 -14.98 -15.44
N LEU A 176 -12.86 -15.30 -16.73
CA LEU A 176 -13.92 -15.19 -17.74
C LEU A 176 -15.15 -16.05 -17.41
N ARG A 177 -14.98 -17.14 -16.64
CA ARG A 177 -16.09 -17.98 -16.16
C ARG A 177 -16.85 -17.39 -14.97
N ARG A 178 -16.49 -16.22 -14.46
CA ARG A 178 -17.10 -15.59 -13.27
C ARG A 178 -17.92 -14.34 -13.63
N PRO A 179 -19.15 -14.49 -14.18
CA PRO A 179 -19.99 -13.36 -14.54
C PRO A 179 -20.33 -12.45 -13.35
N ALA A 180 -20.52 -13.00 -12.16
CA ALA A 180 -20.76 -12.22 -10.94
C ALA A 180 -19.62 -11.25 -10.59
N LYS A 181 -18.35 -11.63 -10.86
CA LYS A 181 -17.20 -10.75 -10.65
C LYS A 181 -17.25 -9.57 -11.61
N ARG A 182 -17.54 -9.81 -12.88
CA ARG A 182 -17.69 -8.74 -13.88
C ARG A 182 -18.87 -7.82 -13.56
N ALA A 183 -20.00 -8.38 -13.15
CA ALA A 183 -21.16 -7.61 -12.71
C ALA A 183 -20.81 -6.69 -11.53
N ALA A 184 -19.99 -7.15 -10.58
CA ALA A 184 -19.50 -6.30 -9.49
C ALA A 184 -18.69 -5.09 -10.00
N TYR A 185 -17.81 -5.30 -10.98
CA TYR A 185 -17.03 -4.19 -11.57
C TYR A 185 -17.90 -3.22 -12.37
N LEU A 186 -18.87 -3.74 -13.13
CA LEU A 186 -19.80 -2.92 -13.90
C LEU A 186 -20.77 -2.11 -13.01
N ASP A 187 -21.03 -2.54 -11.77
CA ASP A 187 -21.81 -1.78 -10.79
C ASP A 187 -21.07 -0.53 -10.31
N MET A 188 -19.73 -0.58 -10.21
CA MET A 188 -18.89 0.51 -9.69
C MET A 188 -18.13 1.31 -10.75
N ALA A 189 -18.16 0.89 -12.01
CA ALA A 189 -17.46 1.56 -13.11
C ALA A 189 -18.30 1.60 -14.38
N GLY A 190 -18.12 2.67 -15.16
CA GLY A 190 -18.77 2.86 -16.45
C GLY A 190 -18.17 1.99 -17.56
N ALA A 191 -16.98 1.45 -17.34
CA ALA A 191 -16.31 0.52 -18.23
C ALA A 191 -15.41 -0.44 -17.45
N VAL A 192 -15.25 -1.65 -18.00
CA VAL A 192 -14.32 -2.68 -17.50
C VAL A 192 -13.41 -3.08 -18.66
N VAL A 193 -12.10 -3.08 -18.41
CA VAL A 193 -11.07 -3.43 -19.37
C VAL A 193 -10.27 -4.60 -18.84
N TYR A 194 -10.14 -5.67 -19.62
CA TYR A 194 -9.14 -6.70 -19.34
C TYR A 194 -7.81 -6.26 -19.94
N VAL A 195 -6.76 -6.22 -19.12
CA VAL A 195 -5.40 -5.92 -19.58
C VAL A 195 -4.57 -7.19 -19.50
N LEU A 196 -4.07 -7.63 -20.65
CA LEU A 196 -3.35 -8.88 -20.80
C LEU A 196 -1.86 -8.62 -20.91
N ALA A 197 -1.03 -9.49 -20.31
CA ALA A 197 0.35 -9.59 -20.78
C ALA A 197 0.36 -10.23 -22.19
N GLU A 198 1.43 -9.96 -22.93
CA GLU A 198 1.56 -10.34 -24.33
C GLU A 198 1.31 -11.85 -24.57
N GLY A 199 0.43 -12.15 -25.52
CA GLY A 199 0.17 -13.52 -25.99
C GLY A 199 -0.75 -14.36 -25.10
N ILE A 200 -1.41 -13.77 -24.11
CA ILE A 200 -2.24 -14.51 -23.14
C ILE A 200 -3.67 -14.77 -23.62
N GLY A 201 -4.18 -13.99 -24.56
CA GLY A 201 -5.52 -14.18 -25.09
C GLY A 201 -5.84 -13.18 -26.19
N ARG A 202 -6.92 -13.46 -26.93
CA ARG A 202 -7.44 -12.58 -27.98
C ARG A 202 -8.64 -11.76 -27.48
N ALA A 203 -8.92 -10.66 -28.16
CA ALA A 203 -10.02 -9.77 -27.79
C ALA A 203 -11.41 -10.42 -27.92
N ASP A 204 -11.59 -11.33 -28.87
CA ASP A 204 -12.83 -12.08 -29.11
C ASP A 204 -13.15 -13.12 -28.02
N GLU A 205 -12.15 -13.54 -27.24
CA GLU A 205 -12.36 -14.42 -26.09
C GLU A 205 -12.94 -13.67 -24.88
N VAL A 206 -12.72 -12.35 -24.79
CA VAL A 206 -13.22 -11.53 -23.69
C VAL A 206 -14.66 -11.10 -23.98
N PRO A 207 -15.58 -11.17 -23.01
CA PRO A 207 -16.98 -10.76 -23.18
C PRO A 207 -17.12 -9.36 -23.81
N PRO A 208 -18.05 -9.18 -24.77
CA PRO A 208 -18.17 -7.95 -25.56
C PRO A 208 -18.51 -6.71 -24.74
N GLU A 209 -19.06 -6.88 -23.54
CA GLU A 209 -19.30 -5.80 -22.58
C GLU A 209 -18.01 -5.24 -21.94
N CYS A 210 -16.84 -5.84 -22.21
CA CYS A 210 -15.55 -5.41 -21.71
C CYS A 210 -14.60 -4.98 -22.84
N GLY A 211 -13.76 -4.00 -22.55
CA GLY A 211 -12.61 -3.65 -23.39
C GLY A 211 -11.45 -4.61 -23.19
N VAL A 212 -10.49 -4.57 -24.11
CA VAL A 212 -9.28 -5.39 -24.07
C VAL A 212 -8.09 -4.53 -24.44
N MET A 213 -7.09 -4.53 -23.57
CA MET A 213 -5.78 -3.96 -23.83
C MET A 213 -4.71 -5.03 -23.63
N GLU A 214 -3.55 -4.83 -24.23
CA GLU A 214 -2.41 -5.74 -24.10
C GLU A 214 -1.13 -4.95 -23.91
N MET A 215 -0.27 -5.42 -23.00
CA MET A 215 1.05 -4.85 -22.79
C MET A 215 2.04 -5.51 -23.76
N ARG A 216 2.50 -4.75 -24.76
CA ARG A 216 3.50 -5.18 -25.76
C ARG A 216 4.72 -4.30 -25.67
N ALA A 217 5.89 -4.89 -25.41
CA ALA A 217 7.16 -4.17 -25.31
C ALA A 217 7.11 -2.89 -24.44
N GLY A 218 6.34 -2.90 -23.34
CA GLY A 218 6.19 -1.76 -22.43
C GLY A 218 5.16 -0.70 -22.86
N VAL A 219 4.48 -0.91 -23.99
CA VAL A 219 3.38 -0.07 -24.48
C VAL A 219 2.06 -0.78 -24.24
N LEU A 220 1.08 -0.04 -23.71
CA LEU A 220 -0.26 -0.53 -23.49
C LEU A 220 -1.11 -0.24 -24.75
N GLU A 221 -1.40 -1.28 -25.52
CA GLU A 221 -2.16 -1.18 -26.77
C GLU A 221 -3.63 -1.54 -26.55
N THR A 222 -4.54 -0.80 -27.17
CA THR A 222 -5.98 -1.13 -27.13
C THR A 222 -6.33 -2.07 -28.28
N LEU A 223 -6.71 -3.31 -27.96
CA LEU A 223 -7.19 -4.29 -28.94
C LEU A 223 -8.69 -4.11 -29.23
N ARG A 224 -9.46 -3.77 -28.20
CA ARG A 224 -10.89 -3.43 -28.31
C ARG A 224 -11.27 -2.38 -27.28
N PRO A 225 -11.88 -1.24 -27.66
CA PRO A 225 -12.35 -0.26 -26.70
C PRO A 225 -13.47 -0.86 -25.84
N ALA A 226 -13.50 -0.49 -24.55
CA ALA A 226 -14.62 -0.86 -23.69
C ALA A 226 -15.87 -0.03 -24.04
N PRO A 227 -17.07 -0.65 -24.08
CA PRO A 227 -18.31 0.11 -24.07
C PRO A 227 -18.37 1.00 -22.82
N VAL A 228 -18.63 2.29 -23.01
CA VAL A 228 -18.72 3.26 -21.91
C VAL A 228 -20.18 3.50 -21.56
N ARG A 229 -20.51 3.30 -20.28
CA ARG A 229 -21.84 3.54 -19.71
C ARG A 229 -21.78 4.65 -18.67
N ALA A 230 -22.75 5.56 -18.70
CA ALA A 230 -22.96 6.50 -17.60
C ALA A 230 -23.51 5.75 -16.38
N LEU A 231 -22.93 5.98 -15.20
CA LEU A 231 -23.46 5.41 -13.97
C LEU A 231 -24.65 6.25 -13.47
N PRO A 232 -25.74 5.62 -12.98
CA PRO A 232 -26.95 6.30 -12.56
C PRO A 232 -26.82 6.89 -11.15
N HIS A 233 -25.72 7.59 -10.88
CA HIS A 233 -25.43 8.22 -9.59
C HIS A 233 -25.17 9.70 -9.80
N GLU A 234 -25.72 10.55 -8.92
CA GLU A 234 -25.63 12.02 -9.04
C GLU A 234 -24.18 12.54 -9.18
N ALA A 235 -23.23 11.89 -8.51
CA ALA A 235 -21.80 12.21 -8.57
C ALA A 235 -20.99 11.24 -9.45
N GLY A 236 -21.64 10.48 -10.33
CA GLY A 236 -21.00 9.54 -11.25
C GLY A 236 -20.45 8.25 -10.61
N LEU A 237 -20.51 8.09 -9.29
CA LEU A 237 -20.11 6.89 -8.54
C LEU A 237 -21.01 6.65 -7.32
N PRO A 238 -21.13 5.40 -6.83
CA PRO A 238 -21.72 5.13 -5.53
C PRO A 238 -20.94 5.82 -4.40
N PHE A 239 -21.63 6.35 -3.39
CA PHE A 239 -20.99 7.05 -2.27
C PHE A 239 -19.95 6.19 -1.53
N ALA A 240 -20.18 4.88 -1.39
CA ALA A 240 -19.23 3.96 -0.79
C ALA A 240 -17.89 3.88 -1.55
N VAL A 241 -17.94 4.00 -2.89
CA VAL A 241 -16.73 4.05 -3.73
C VAL A 241 -15.99 5.35 -3.50
N TRP A 242 -16.69 6.49 -3.46
CA TRP A 242 -16.08 7.78 -3.11
C TRP A 242 -15.33 7.73 -1.77
N MET A 243 -15.95 7.14 -0.74
CA MET A 243 -15.31 6.98 0.57
C MET A 243 -14.06 6.08 0.52
N ALA A 244 -14.05 5.05 -0.32
CA ALA A 244 -12.87 4.21 -0.51
C ALA A 244 -11.75 4.96 -1.24
N LEU A 245 -12.06 5.70 -2.30
CA LEU A 245 -11.09 6.51 -3.04
C LEU A 245 -10.49 7.62 -2.16
N ALA A 246 -11.31 8.30 -1.35
CA ALA A 246 -10.84 9.37 -0.46
C ALA A 246 -9.88 8.89 0.65
N ARG A 247 -9.99 7.62 1.06
CA ARG A 247 -9.05 7.00 2.02
C ARG A 247 -7.79 6.45 1.38
N ALA A 248 -7.81 6.21 0.07
CA ALA A 248 -6.71 5.61 -0.67
C ALA A 248 -5.80 6.70 -1.25
N THR A 249 -4.50 6.44 -1.27
CA THR A 249 -3.54 7.32 -1.96
C THR A 249 -3.53 6.97 -3.44
N PRO A 250 -3.85 7.91 -4.36
CA PRO A 250 -3.73 7.66 -5.79
C PRO A 250 -2.27 7.41 -6.17
N VAL A 251 -2.07 6.72 -7.29
CA VAL A 251 -0.74 6.56 -7.89
C VAL A 251 -0.20 7.96 -8.21
N PRO A 252 1.00 8.31 -7.74
CA PRO A 252 1.55 9.63 -7.98
C PRO A 252 1.78 9.82 -9.48
N MET A 253 1.59 11.05 -9.95
CA MET A 253 2.14 11.44 -11.24
C MET A 253 3.66 11.27 -11.15
N PRO A 254 4.30 10.57 -12.11
CA PRO A 254 5.74 10.62 -12.19
C PRO A 254 6.11 12.10 -12.24
N GLU A 255 6.99 12.55 -11.34
CA GLU A 255 7.54 13.89 -11.43
C GLU A 255 8.03 14.02 -12.87
N SER A 256 7.47 14.98 -13.62
CA SER A 256 8.15 15.40 -14.84
C SER A 256 9.59 15.66 -14.41
N GLU A 257 10.58 15.12 -15.13
CA GLU A 257 11.95 15.61 -15.01
C GLU A 257 11.88 17.09 -15.38
N GLN A 258 11.58 17.92 -14.39
CA GLN A 258 11.51 19.35 -14.52
C GLN A 258 12.98 19.74 -14.60
N ARG A 259 13.51 19.63 -15.82
CA ARG A 259 14.86 20.05 -16.15
C ARG A 259 15.02 21.46 -15.63
N ARG A 260 16.12 21.69 -14.92
CA ARG A 260 16.40 23.01 -14.37
C ARG A 260 16.40 24.01 -15.52
N LEU A 261 15.76 25.15 -15.31
CA LEU A 261 15.80 26.25 -16.27
C LEU A 261 17.29 26.59 -16.53
N GLY A 262 17.80 26.29 -17.73
CA GLY A 262 19.22 26.47 -18.09
C GLY A 262 20.03 25.18 -18.32
N GLU A 263 19.43 23.98 -18.33
CA GLU A 263 20.11 22.81 -18.89
C GLU A 263 20.37 23.00 -20.40
N ASP A 264 21.64 23.08 -20.74
CA ASP A 264 22.14 23.38 -22.09
C ASP A 264 21.87 22.20 -23.04
N LEU A 265 21.43 22.50 -24.26
CA LEU A 265 21.09 21.52 -25.30
C LEU A 265 22.33 20.86 -25.94
N SER A 266 23.53 21.15 -25.43
CA SER A 266 24.82 20.79 -26.03
C SER A 266 25.39 19.46 -25.57
N THR A 267 24.76 18.75 -24.62
CA THR A 267 25.21 17.41 -24.18
C THR A 267 24.32 16.32 -24.76
N LEU A 268 24.28 16.21 -26.08
CA LEU A 268 24.02 14.94 -26.75
C LEU A 268 25.40 14.35 -27.11
N PRO A 269 25.69 13.07 -26.83
CA PRO A 269 26.76 12.40 -27.56
C PRO A 269 26.35 12.36 -29.03
N ASP A 270 27.11 13.05 -29.87
CA ASP A 270 27.12 12.82 -31.31
C ASP A 270 27.60 11.38 -31.53
N ASP A 271 26.67 10.44 -31.63
CA ASP A 271 26.93 9.11 -32.20
C ASP A 271 25.79 8.77 -33.17
N LEU A 272 25.76 9.52 -34.28
CA LEU A 272 25.28 8.99 -35.55
C LEU A 272 26.51 8.44 -36.28
N PRO A 273 26.61 7.12 -36.54
CA PRO A 273 27.63 6.63 -37.45
C PRO A 273 27.35 7.17 -38.85
N ASP A 274 28.32 7.91 -39.35
CA ASP A 274 28.35 8.41 -40.72
C ASP A 274 28.35 7.23 -41.70
N GLN A 275 27.59 7.39 -42.79
CA GLN A 275 27.39 6.36 -43.81
C GLN A 275 28.66 6.17 -44.67
N ALA A 276 28.90 4.93 -45.07
CA ALA A 276 29.55 4.58 -46.35
C ALA A 276 28.81 3.40 -46.97
#